data_AF-A0A830FKR0-F1
#
_entry.id   AF-A0A830FKR0-F1
#
_cell.length_a   1.000
_cell.length_b   1.000
_cell.length_c   1.000
_cell.angle_alpha   90.00
_cell.angle_beta   90.00
_cell.angle_gamma   90.00
#
_symmetry.space_group_name_H-M   'P 1'
#
loop_
_entity.id
_entity.type
_entity.pdbx_description
1 polymer ?
#
loop_
_entity_poly.entity_id
_entity_poly.type
_entity_poly.pdbx_seq_one_letter_code
_entity_poly.pdbx_strand_id
1 'polypeptide(L)'
;MDTKCLETKRKGHTLAGKWACMKSMKGHSDIIDDEGNLFGVINIIDALVVVLALTVLIAGIGLVLMDDGESSSAPTTETTNVTIDLGTQPEYIVSQMSIGDSYSPSGNSDLTVTDIYLAPQGESARVMVRAELSAPYSGETIQYSGSPPRYGRQLELLTETYSAAGTIRDVGGGADLTTTETEVVVRANLSETDARRLSAGQPIRVQGREVATIESVTTYGTDNPDTKTVFLGLTLQSVAYGEQQAFGEAMVRPGASLSLPTEDGLIKGEITRVGATTQRGQPATRDVKLQLSNVSPLLANSISPGMTESFGGETVARVSAVQRQNATIVTRGQDGEIYERTHPINQDVTFTANLSVRETDTGVTFKDQTLQQGRVVTLDLGTVTIKATVISGYR
;
A
#
# COMPACT_ATOMS: atom_id res chain seq x y z
N MET A 1 10.67 21.58 -52.29
CA MET A 1 10.93 20.14 -52.45
C MET A 1 9.59 19.44 -52.57
N ASP A 2 9.47 18.56 -53.56
CA ASP A 2 8.25 18.10 -54.22
C ASP A 2 7.18 17.46 -53.32
N THR A 3 5.91 17.70 -53.65
CA THR A 3 4.90 16.63 -53.61
C THR A 3 3.78 16.92 -54.64
N LYS A 4 3.77 16.12 -55.71
CA LYS A 4 2.62 15.94 -56.60
C LYS A 4 1.51 15.22 -55.83
N CYS A 5 0.26 15.71 -55.91
CA CYS A 5 -0.92 14.88 -55.68
C CYS A 5 -1.83 14.92 -56.92
N LEU A 6 -2.05 13.70 -57.42
CA LEU A 6 -2.78 13.34 -58.61
C LEU A 6 -4.28 13.58 -58.48
N GLU A 7 -4.85 13.86 -59.64
CA GLU A 7 -6.26 14.05 -59.94
C GLU A 7 -6.98 12.69 -60.06
N THR A 8 -8.08 12.50 -59.33
CA THR A 8 -9.08 11.46 -59.67
C THR A 8 -10.50 11.97 -59.40
N LYS A 9 -11.21 12.26 -60.50
CA LYS A 9 -12.67 12.42 -60.57
C LYS A 9 -13.36 11.06 -60.35
N ARG A 10 -14.25 10.93 -59.37
CA ARG A 10 -15.46 10.10 -59.48
C ARG A 10 -16.66 10.75 -58.79
N LYS A 11 -17.81 10.49 -59.41
CA LYS A 11 -19.11 11.13 -59.28
C LYS A 11 -19.86 10.75 -57.99
N GLY A 12 -20.61 11.72 -57.47
CA GLY A 12 -21.97 11.52 -56.93
C GLY A 12 -22.08 10.92 -55.53
N HIS A 13 -22.34 11.77 -54.52
CA HIS A 13 -23.58 11.76 -53.71
C HIS A 13 -23.43 12.74 -52.51
N THR A 14 -24.35 13.71 -52.51
CA THR A 14 -24.94 14.50 -51.41
C THR A 14 -24.37 14.52 -49.97
N LEU A 15 -24.01 15.75 -49.59
CA LEU A 15 -24.37 16.52 -48.38
C LEU A 15 -23.58 16.38 -47.06
N ALA A 16 -23.23 17.58 -46.57
CA ALA A 16 -22.88 18.03 -45.22
C ALA A 16 -21.44 17.81 -44.71
N GLY A 17 -20.68 18.92 -44.61
CA GLY A 17 -19.42 18.95 -43.87
C GLY A 17 -18.58 20.21 -44.09
N LYS A 18 -18.72 21.16 -43.15
CA LYS A 18 -17.91 22.36 -42.84
C LYS A 18 -16.59 22.59 -43.60
N TRP A 19 -16.47 23.83 -44.10
CA TRP A 19 -15.22 24.49 -44.49
C TRP A 19 -14.40 24.89 -43.27
N ALA A 20 -13.10 24.61 -43.27
CA ALA A 20 -12.07 25.45 -42.66
C ALA A 20 -10.69 25.07 -43.22
N CYS A 21 -10.14 25.97 -44.04
CA CYS A 21 -8.77 25.92 -44.54
C CYS A 21 -7.87 26.57 -43.48
N MET A 22 -7.06 25.78 -42.76
CA MET A 22 -6.13 26.30 -41.77
C MET A 22 -4.79 26.61 -42.44
N LYS A 23 -4.54 27.91 -42.61
CA LYS A 23 -3.32 28.49 -43.16
C LYS A 23 -2.22 28.43 -42.07
N SER A 24 -1.11 27.81 -42.41
CA SER A 24 0.14 27.78 -41.63
C SER A 24 0.59 29.21 -41.27
N MET A 25 0.65 29.53 -39.97
CA MET A 25 1.43 30.67 -39.44
C MET A 25 2.73 30.14 -38.86
N LYS A 26 3.83 30.54 -39.51
CA LYS A 26 5.21 30.38 -39.08
C LYS A 26 5.51 31.58 -38.19
N GLY A 27 5.50 31.41 -36.87
CA GLY A 27 5.93 32.43 -35.91
C GLY A 27 7.41 32.24 -35.61
N HIS A 28 8.23 33.19 -36.04
CA HIS A 28 9.61 33.36 -35.57
C HIS A 28 9.50 34.00 -34.17
N SER A 29 10.05 33.35 -33.14
CA SER A 29 10.21 33.98 -31.82
C SER A 29 11.44 34.84 -31.86
N ASP A 30 11.28 36.13 -32.10
CA ASP A 30 12.30 37.12 -31.78
C ASP A 30 12.02 37.63 -30.37
N ILE A 31 12.99 37.45 -29.47
CA ILE A 31 12.84 37.72 -28.04
C ILE A 31 13.07 39.21 -27.73
N ILE A 32 13.60 39.97 -28.70
CA ILE A 32 13.94 41.39 -28.62
C ILE A 32 13.46 42.04 -29.92
N ASP A 33 12.75 43.17 -29.84
CA ASP A 33 12.35 43.96 -31.01
C ASP A 33 13.44 44.97 -31.44
N ASP A 34 13.30 45.53 -32.64
CA ASP A 34 14.24 46.51 -33.23
C ASP A 34 14.31 47.84 -32.44
N GLU A 35 13.43 48.04 -31.45
CA GLU A 35 13.42 49.16 -30.51
C GLU A 35 14.04 48.84 -29.13
N GLY A 36 14.50 47.60 -28.89
CA GLY A 36 15.19 47.21 -27.66
C GLY A 36 14.27 46.86 -26.48
N ASN A 37 13.03 46.44 -26.72
CA ASN A 37 12.13 45.95 -25.67
C ASN A 37 12.12 44.41 -25.58
N LEU A 38 12.07 43.89 -24.35
CA LEU A 38 11.92 42.46 -24.08
C LEU A 38 10.40 42.17 -23.92
N PHE A 39 9.85 41.30 -24.77
CA PHE A 39 8.43 40.91 -24.74
C PHE A 39 7.42 42.07 -24.86
N GLY A 40 7.78 43.18 -25.52
CA GLY A 40 6.85 44.26 -25.90
C GLY A 40 6.22 45.06 -24.75
N VAL A 41 6.68 44.89 -23.50
CA VAL A 41 6.13 45.59 -22.33
C VAL A 41 7.22 46.20 -21.43
N ILE A 42 8.46 45.69 -21.46
CA ILE A 42 9.53 46.11 -20.56
C ILE A 42 10.76 46.54 -21.38
N ASN A 43 11.28 47.73 -21.09
CA ASN A 43 12.48 48.28 -21.73
C ASN A 43 13.72 47.52 -21.24
N ILE A 44 14.57 47.01 -22.15
CA ILE A 44 15.69 46.11 -21.79
C ILE A 44 16.72 46.77 -20.86
N ILE A 45 16.83 48.10 -20.94
CA ILE A 45 17.72 48.89 -20.07
C ILE A 45 17.22 48.86 -18.62
N ASP A 46 15.91 48.94 -18.41
CA ASP A 46 15.32 48.93 -17.07
C ASP A 46 15.35 47.51 -16.45
N ALA A 47 15.18 46.47 -17.29
CA ALA A 47 15.39 45.09 -16.86
C ALA A 47 16.84 44.82 -16.40
N LEU A 48 17.84 45.41 -17.06
CA LEU A 48 19.24 45.33 -16.65
C LEU A 48 19.52 46.06 -15.34
N VAL A 49 18.89 47.21 -15.11
CA VAL A 49 18.99 47.95 -13.84
C VAL A 49 18.34 47.18 -12.69
N VAL A 50 17.20 46.52 -12.93
CA VAL A 50 16.53 45.67 -11.93
C VAL A 50 17.37 44.44 -11.59
N VAL A 51 17.97 43.78 -12.58
CA VAL A 51 18.89 42.64 -12.35
C VAL A 51 20.15 43.11 -11.62
N LEU A 52 20.74 44.25 -11.99
CA LEU A 52 21.90 44.81 -11.31
C LEU A 52 21.57 45.20 -9.86
N ALA A 53 20.40 45.81 -9.62
CA ALA A 53 19.92 46.13 -8.28
C ALA A 53 19.65 44.87 -7.43
N LEU A 54 19.10 43.79 -8.02
CA LEU A 54 18.93 42.50 -7.34
C LEU A 54 20.27 41.83 -7.02
N THR A 55 21.27 41.90 -7.92
CA THR A 55 22.61 41.37 -7.63
C THR A 55 23.34 42.15 -6.53
N VAL A 56 23.16 43.47 -6.46
CA VAL A 56 23.72 44.31 -5.39
C VAL A 56 22.99 44.09 -4.06
N LEU A 57 21.72 43.70 -4.06
CA LEU A 57 20.99 43.31 -2.84
C LEU A 57 21.43 41.95 -2.28
N ILE A 58 21.84 41.00 -3.13
CA ILE A 58 22.35 39.69 -2.70
C ILE A 58 23.82 39.78 -2.26
N ALA A 59 24.61 40.71 -2.82
CA ALA A 59 25.99 40.96 -2.40
C ALA A 59 26.14 42.02 -1.29
N GLY A 60 25.08 42.77 -0.99
CA GLY A 60 25.09 43.99 -0.17
C GLY A 60 24.79 43.80 1.32
N ILE A 61 24.94 42.59 1.87
CA ILE A 61 24.91 42.35 3.32
C ILE A 61 26.32 42.12 3.90
N GLY A 62 27.35 41.98 3.06
CA GLY A 62 28.69 41.58 3.51
C GLY A 62 29.74 42.68 3.74
N LEU A 63 29.46 43.97 3.50
CA LEU A 63 30.55 44.96 3.35
C LEU A 63 30.38 46.28 4.11
N VAL A 64 29.75 46.26 5.28
CA VAL A 64 29.81 47.40 6.22
C VAL A 64 30.19 46.86 7.59
N LEU A 65 31.49 46.69 7.81
CA LEU A 65 32.20 46.71 9.11
C LEU A 65 33.69 46.44 8.82
N MET A 66 34.42 47.48 8.42
CA MET A 66 35.86 47.52 8.68
C MET A 66 36.01 48.05 10.10
N ASP A 67 36.21 47.15 11.05
CA ASP A 67 36.71 47.43 12.39
C ASP A 67 38.00 46.60 12.57
N ASP A 68 39.07 47.27 12.98
CA ASP A 68 40.38 46.69 13.19
C ASP A 68 40.39 45.94 14.54
N GLY A 69 40.33 44.60 14.50
CA GLY A 69 40.52 43.81 15.72
C GLY A 69 40.12 42.35 15.58
N GLU A 70 41.12 41.47 15.56
CA GLU A 70 41.03 40.01 15.63
C GLU A 70 40.18 39.34 14.54
N SER A 71 40.85 38.75 13.56
CA SER A 71 40.27 37.72 12.71
C SER A 71 39.87 36.51 13.57
N SER A 72 38.72 36.58 14.24
CA SER A 72 38.02 35.38 14.70
C SER A 72 37.56 34.68 13.44
N SER A 73 38.35 33.71 13.00
CA SER A 73 37.96 32.82 11.91
C SER A 73 36.61 32.25 12.30
N ALA A 74 35.55 32.54 11.54
CA ALA A 74 34.25 31.92 11.79
C ALA A 74 34.49 30.42 11.92
N PRO A 75 33.92 29.75 12.94
CA PRO A 75 34.15 28.32 13.12
C PRO A 75 33.81 27.63 11.80
N THR A 76 34.74 26.85 11.26
CA THR A 76 34.50 26.05 10.06
C THR A 76 33.35 25.11 10.36
N THR A 77 32.21 25.37 9.75
CA THR A 77 31.06 24.49 9.78
C THR A 77 31.27 23.36 8.79
N GLU A 78 30.94 22.15 9.21
CA GLU A 78 30.86 20.99 8.33
C GLU A 78 29.46 20.38 8.45
N THR A 79 29.11 19.51 7.49
CA THR A 79 27.83 18.82 7.48
C THR A 79 27.97 17.32 7.66
N THR A 80 26.96 16.69 8.28
CA THR A 80 26.78 15.24 8.26
C THR A 80 25.31 14.90 8.23
N ASN A 81 24.95 13.82 7.53
CA ASN A 81 23.60 13.30 7.57
C ASN A 81 23.37 12.44 8.82
N VAL A 82 22.15 12.42 9.31
CA VAL A 82 21.68 11.53 10.38
C VAL A 82 20.29 10.99 10.03
N THR A 83 20.02 9.76 10.45
CA THR A 83 18.64 9.23 10.47
C THR A 83 18.11 9.33 11.88
N ILE A 84 16.96 9.98 12.07
CA ILE A 84 16.31 10.18 13.37
C ILE A 84 14.96 9.45 13.37
N ASP A 85 14.79 8.54 14.32
CA ASP A 85 13.52 7.86 14.59
C ASP A 85 12.72 8.72 15.57
N LEU A 86 11.73 9.44 15.06
CA LEU A 86 10.82 10.29 15.85
C LEU A 86 9.71 9.47 16.51
N GLY A 87 9.69 8.14 16.32
CA GLY A 87 8.69 7.25 16.87
C GLY A 87 7.31 7.44 16.23
N THR A 88 6.27 7.03 16.95
CA THR A 88 4.88 7.12 16.51
C THR A 88 4.34 8.53 16.77
N GLN A 89 3.90 9.19 15.70
CA GLN A 89 3.38 10.55 15.71
C GLN A 89 1.90 10.58 15.30
N PRO A 90 1.07 11.41 15.94
CA PRO A 90 -0.32 11.56 15.56
C PRO A 90 -0.45 12.28 14.21
N GLU A 91 -1.54 12.02 13.48
CA GLU A 91 -1.74 12.52 12.11
C GLU A 91 -1.59 14.05 11.98
N TYR A 92 -2.07 14.80 12.97
CA TYR A 92 -1.98 16.26 12.96
C TYR A 92 -0.53 16.78 13.06
N ILE A 93 0.41 16.00 13.60
CA ILE A 93 1.84 16.34 13.56
C ILE A 93 2.42 15.94 12.21
N VAL A 94 2.17 14.70 11.77
CA VAL A 94 2.71 14.16 10.50
C VAL A 94 2.32 15.04 9.31
N SER A 95 1.09 15.57 9.29
CA SER A 95 0.61 16.47 8.23
C SER A 95 1.30 17.84 8.19
N GLN A 96 1.98 18.25 9.26
CA GLN A 96 2.76 19.49 9.28
C GLN A 96 4.23 19.28 8.87
N MET A 97 4.71 18.03 8.85
CA MET A 97 6.11 17.73 8.55
C MET A 97 6.38 17.81 7.05
N SER A 98 7.43 18.53 6.68
CA SER A 98 7.84 18.72 5.29
C SER A 98 9.35 18.51 5.11
N ILE A 99 9.73 18.10 3.90
CA ILE A 99 11.14 18.13 3.48
C ILE A 99 11.55 19.61 3.40
N GLY A 100 12.71 19.94 3.95
CA GLY A 100 13.20 21.30 4.10
C GLY A 100 12.90 21.93 5.46
N ASP A 101 12.11 21.27 6.32
CA ASP A 101 11.91 21.74 7.71
C ASP A 101 13.26 21.87 8.42
N SER A 102 13.48 23.03 9.05
CA SER A 102 14.77 23.35 9.67
C SER A 102 14.64 23.73 11.14
N TYR A 103 15.65 23.39 11.95
CA TYR A 103 15.75 23.78 13.35
C TYR A 103 17.17 24.17 13.76
N SER A 104 17.30 25.35 14.38
CA SER A 104 18.58 25.97 14.73
C SER A 104 18.67 26.29 16.24
N PRO A 105 19.00 25.32 17.10
CA PRO A 105 18.93 25.49 18.57
C PRO A 105 19.92 26.51 19.15
N SER A 106 21.03 26.79 18.47
CA SER A 106 22.15 27.58 19.01
C SER A 106 22.73 28.61 18.02
N GLY A 107 22.05 28.86 16.89
CA GLY A 107 22.43 29.86 15.88
C GLY A 107 23.69 29.56 15.07
N ASN A 108 24.48 28.56 15.47
CA ASN A 108 25.63 28.02 14.73
C ASN A 108 25.49 26.53 14.40
N SER A 109 24.34 25.95 14.74
CA SER A 109 24.00 24.55 14.48
C SER A 109 22.63 24.53 13.84
N ASP A 110 22.52 23.93 12.66
CA ASP A 110 21.29 23.81 11.88
C ASP A 110 21.02 22.34 11.60
N LEU A 111 19.76 21.94 11.71
CA LEU A 111 19.24 20.65 11.26
C LEU A 111 18.25 20.94 10.16
N THR A 112 18.40 20.31 9.01
CA THR A 112 17.46 20.41 7.88
C THR A 112 16.96 19.02 7.49
N VAL A 113 15.65 18.80 7.50
CA VAL A 113 15.04 17.54 7.08
C VAL A 113 15.20 17.38 5.57
N THR A 114 15.87 16.32 5.13
CA THR A 114 16.12 16.02 3.71
C THR A 114 15.17 14.97 3.15
N ASP A 115 14.69 14.05 3.99
CA ASP A 115 13.73 13.02 3.60
C ASP A 115 12.88 12.55 4.79
N ILE A 116 11.68 12.03 4.51
CA ILE A 116 10.71 11.57 5.49
C ILE A 116 10.16 10.21 5.05
N TYR A 117 10.42 9.20 5.87
CA TYR A 117 9.80 7.89 5.78
C TYR A 117 8.63 7.80 6.76
N LEU A 118 7.48 7.37 6.23
CA LEU A 118 6.27 7.15 6.98
C LEU A 118 5.90 5.68 6.91
N ALA A 119 5.54 5.10 8.05
CA ALA A 119 4.91 3.79 8.09
C ALA A 119 3.64 3.84 8.94
N PRO A 120 2.52 3.28 8.47
CA PRO A 120 1.25 3.37 9.18
C PRO A 120 1.28 2.60 10.51
N GLN A 121 0.60 3.17 11.51
CA GLN A 121 0.40 2.63 12.86
C GLN A 121 -1.01 2.97 13.34
N GLY A 122 -2.01 2.27 12.78
CA GLY A 122 -3.41 2.59 13.04
C GLY A 122 -3.79 3.94 12.43
N GLU A 123 -4.27 4.86 13.27
CA GLU A 123 -4.56 6.26 12.91
C GLU A 123 -3.34 7.19 13.06
N SER A 124 -2.21 6.65 13.51
CA SER A 124 -0.94 7.36 13.63
C SER A 124 0.07 6.84 12.60
N ALA A 125 1.21 7.50 12.47
CA ALA A 125 2.31 7.01 11.65
C ALA A 125 3.61 6.99 12.45
N ARG A 126 4.40 5.94 12.27
CA ARG A 126 5.80 5.99 12.67
C ARG A 126 6.57 6.84 11.68
N VAL A 127 7.35 7.79 12.20
CA VAL A 127 8.11 8.73 11.40
C VAL A 127 9.60 8.50 11.61
N MET A 128 10.32 8.31 10.50
CA MET A 128 11.78 8.42 10.46
C MET A 128 12.14 9.55 9.52
N VAL A 129 13.04 10.42 9.94
CA VAL A 129 13.52 11.52 9.11
C VAL A 129 14.99 11.34 8.81
N ARG A 130 15.39 11.65 7.58
CA ARG A 130 16.77 11.95 7.25
C ARG A 130 16.96 13.44 7.42
N ALA A 131 18.04 13.83 8.09
CA ALA A 131 18.37 15.23 8.26
C ALA A 131 19.85 15.47 8.01
N GLU A 132 20.16 16.60 7.39
CA GLU A 132 21.51 17.15 7.33
C GLU A 132 21.72 18.02 8.57
N LEU A 133 22.78 17.74 9.33
CA LEU A 133 23.24 18.58 10.42
C LEU A 133 24.40 19.41 9.92
N SER A 134 24.34 20.73 10.10
CA SER A 134 25.44 21.67 9.90
C SER A 134 25.84 22.22 11.27
N ALA A 135 27.09 22.08 11.69
CA ALA A 135 27.57 22.60 12.97
C ALA A 135 29.09 22.80 12.98
N PRO A 136 29.67 23.50 13.98
CA PRO A 136 31.11 23.68 14.07
C PRO A 136 31.84 22.34 14.14
N TYR A 137 32.86 22.18 13.30
CA TYR A 137 33.73 21.02 13.35
C TYR A 137 34.70 21.13 14.54
N SER A 138 34.82 20.07 15.32
CA SER A 138 35.78 20.02 16.43
C SER A 138 36.46 18.66 16.50
N GLY A 139 37.76 18.65 16.21
CA GLY A 139 38.63 17.47 16.29
C GLY A 139 38.36 16.46 15.17
N GLU A 140 37.28 15.69 15.32
CA GLU A 140 36.97 14.52 14.47
C GLU A 140 35.56 14.56 13.87
N THR A 141 34.65 15.35 14.45
CA THR A 141 33.24 15.41 14.01
C THR A 141 32.60 16.74 14.38
N ILE A 142 31.46 17.03 13.77
CA ILE A 142 30.67 18.23 14.06
C ILE A 142 30.08 18.18 15.48
N GLN A 143 29.88 19.35 16.08
CA GLN A 143 29.31 19.50 17.43
C GLN A 143 27.92 20.13 17.39
N TYR A 144 26.92 19.38 16.90
CA TYR A 144 25.54 19.86 16.85
C TYR A 144 24.99 20.11 18.26
N SER A 145 24.63 21.36 18.57
CA SER A 145 24.19 21.78 19.90
C SER A 145 25.17 21.36 21.01
N GLY A 146 26.48 21.58 20.76
CA GLY A 146 27.55 21.35 21.74
C GLY A 146 27.90 19.88 22.00
N SER A 147 27.44 18.94 21.19
CA SER A 147 27.78 17.52 21.31
C SER A 147 27.84 16.83 19.94
N PRO A 148 28.59 15.71 19.81
CA PRO A 148 28.67 14.98 18.55
C PRO A 148 27.35 14.26 18.23
N PRO A 149 26.97 14.10 16.95
CA PRO A 149 25.82 13.29 16.55
C PRO A 149 26.20 11.81 16.64
N ARG A 150 25.81 11.13 17.73
CA ARG A 150 26.09 9.71 17.97
C ARG A 150 24.79 8.91 17.98
N TYR A 151 24.85 7.66 17.56
CA TYR A 151 23.76 6.70 17.69
C TYR A 151 23.20 6.71 19.12
N GLY A 152 21.87 6.73 19.25
CA GLY A 152 21.18 6.73 20.55
C GLY A 152 21.01 8.13 21.17
N ARG A 153 21.65 9.18 20.62
CA ARG A 153 21.41 10.55 21.08
C ARG A 153 20.02 11.02 20.67
N GLN A 154 19.33 11.71 21.58
CA GLN A 154 18.05 12.35 21.28
C GLN A 154 18.29 13.74 20.69
N LEU A 155 17.56 14.07 19.62
CA LEU A 155 17.49 15.39 19.03
C LEU A 155 16.04 15.87 19.04
N GLU A 156 15.87 17.18 19.19
CA GLU A 156 14.59 17.87 19.05
C GLU A 156 14.52 18.50 17.66
N LEU A 157 13.31 18.55 17.13
CA LEU A 157 12.93 19.26 15.92
C LEU A 157 11.77 20.18 16.29
N LEU A 158 12.07 21.47 16.38
CA LEU A 158 11.09 22.50 16.72
C LEU A 158 10.94 23.44 15.53
N THR A 159 9.74 23.50 14.98
CA THR A 159 9.35 24.41 13.91
C THR A 159 8.31 25.40 14.43
N GLU A 160 7.81 26.28 13.55
CA GLU A 160 6.71 27.18 13.89
C GLU A 160 5.37 26.44 14.13
N THR A 161 5.21 25.25 13.54
CA THR A 161 3.94 24.53 13.49
C THR A 161 3.91 23.27 14.34
N TYR A 162 5.06 22.67 14.65
CA TYR A 162 5.13 21.46 15.47
C TYR A 162 6.43 21.34 16.27
N SER A 163 6.39 20.44 17.25
CA SER A 163 7.57 19.98 17.98
C SER A 163 7.57 18.46 18.01
N ALA A 164 8.70 17.87 17.65
CA ALA A 164 8.95 16.44 17.73
C ALA A 164 10.34 16.19 18.31
N ALA A 165 10.53 15.04 18.95
CA ALA A 165 11.83 14.60 19.40
C ALA A 165 12.03 13.15 18.99
N GLY A 166 13.27 12.78 18.69
CA GLY A 166 13.59 11.42 18.29
C GLY A 166 15.04 11.06 18.53
N THR A 167 15.34 9.80 18.27
CA THR A 167 16.65 9.22 18.56
C THR A 167 17.43 9.00 17.27
N ILE A 168 18.71 9.39 17.24
CA ILE A 168 19.61 9.10 16.13
C ILE A 168 19.79 7.58 16.01
N ARG A 169 19.48 7.05 14.83
CA ARG A 169 19.62 5.63 14.45
C ARG A 169 20.76 5.39 13.46
N ASP A 170 21.24 6.42 12.79
CA ASP A 170 22.35 6.31 11.85
C ASP A 170 23.05 7.66 11.67
N VAL A 171 24.33 7.64 11.31
CA VAL A 171 25.16 8.84 11.12
C VAL A 171 26.03 8.65 9.87
N GLY A 172 26.05 9.66 9.00
CA GLY A 172 26.72 9.62 7.70
C GLY A 172 25.76 9.19 6.57
N GLY A 173 26.28 8.88 5.38
CA GLY A 173 25.51 8.46 4.20
C GLY A 173 24.89 9.62 3.38
N GLY A 174 24.02 9.29 2.41
CA GLY A 174 23.39 10.25 1.50
C GLY A 174 22.21 11.04 2.09
N ALA A 175 21.55 11.89 1.29
CA ALA A 175 20.45 12.75 1.75
C ALA A 175 19.08 12.02 1.82
N ASP A 176 18.96 10.82 1.27
CA ASP A 176 17.71 10.06 1.21
C ASP A 176 17.71 8.89 2.21
N LEU A 177 16.52 8.48 2.67
CA LEU A 177 16.36 7.25 3.43
C LEU A 177 16.43 6.04 2.50
N THR A 178 17.25 5.07 2.87
CA THR A 178 17.30 3.80 2.14
C THR A 178 16.14 2.92 2.57
N THR A 179 15.14 2.79 1.70
CA THR A 179 14.07 1.79 1.82
C THR A 179 14.33 0.59 0.93
N THR A 180 13.66 -0.51 1.20
CA THR A 180 13.67 -1.73 0.38
C THR A 180 12.25 -2.21 0.21
N GLU A 181 11.92 -2.62 -1.01
CA GLU A 181 10.66 -3.30 -1.30
C GLU A 181 10.67 -4.69 -0.67
N THR A 182 9.73 -4.93 0.24
CA THR A 182 9.52 -6.24 0.85
C THR A 182 8.14 -6.76 0.50
N GLU A 183 8.11 -7.88 -0.21
CA GLU A 183 6.88 -8.57 -0.58
C GLU A 183 6.31 -9.39 0.59
N VAL A 184 5.01 -9.30 0.83
CA VAL A 184 4.30 -10.08 1.86
C VAL A 184 2.91 -10.52 1.39
N VAL A 185 2.39 -11.57 2.05
CA VAL A 185 0.96 -11.91 1.99
C VAL A 185 0.35 -11.70 3.36
N VAL A 186 -0.67 -10.85 3.43
CA VAL A 186 -1.41 -10.53 4.66
C VAL A 186 -2.79 -11.16 4.60
N ARG A 187 -3.19 -11.82 5.69
CA ARG A 187 -4.56 -12.31 5.89
C ARG A 187 -5.31 -11.34 6.79
N ALA A 188 -6.49 -10.92 6.35
CA ALA A 188 -7.38 -10.05 7.12
C ALA A 188 -8.83 -10.58 7.05
N ASN A 189 -9.64 -10.21 8.04
CA ASN A 189 -11.10 -10.37 7.96
C ASN A 189 -11.71 -8.98 7.81
N LEU A 190 -12.48 -8.81 6.74
CA LEU A 190 -13.07 -7.52 6.36
C LEU A 190 -14.57 -7.66 6.19
N SER A 191 -15.29 -6.53 6.27
CA SER A 191 -16.68 -6.51 5.84
C SER A 191 -16.76 -6.79 4.34
N GLU A 192 -17.90 -7.30 3.87
CA GLU A 192 -18.12 -7.48 2.43
C GLU A 192 -17.91 -6.18 1.65
N THR A 193 -18.40 -5.06 2.19
CA THR A 193 -18.26 -3.73 1.58
C THR A 193 -16.80 -3.33 1.44
N ASP A 194 -15.98 -3.48 2.49
CA ASP A 194 -14.56 -3.10 2.44
C ASP A 194 -13.79 -4.01 1.49
N ALA A 195 -14.05 -5.32 1.53
CA ALA A 195 -13.41 -6.28 0.64
C ALA A 195 -13.68 -5.99 -0.85
N ARG A 196 -14.85 -5.44 -1.20
CA ARG A 196 -15.22 -5.09 -2.59
C ARG A 196 -14.48 -3.88 -3.14
N ARG A 197 -13.92 -3.05 -2.26
CA ARG A 197 -13.22 -1.81 -2.63
C ARG A 197 -11.74 -2.03 -2.92
N LEU A 198 -11.19 -3.17 -2.47
CA LEU A 198 -9.79 -3.51 -2.68
C LEU A 198 -9.55 -3.97 -4.11
N SER A 199 -8.48 -3.47 -4.70
CA SER A 199 -8.08 -3.79 -6.07
C SER A 199 -6.57 -3.99 -6.17
N ALA A 200 -6.14 -4.89 -7.05
CA ALA A 200 -4.74 -4.98 -7.41
C ALA A 200 -4.26 -3.71 -8.13
N GLY A 201 -3.01 -3.33 -7.92
CA GLY A 201 -2.41 -2.06 -8.33
C GLY A 201 -2.80 -0.86 -7.44
N GLN A 202 -3.60 -1.06 -6.39
CA GLN A 202 -3.99 0.04 -5.50
C GLN A 202 -2.83 0.41 -4.57
N PRO A 203 -2.36 1.68 -4.59
CA PRO A 203 -1.36 2.16 -3.66
C PRO A 203 -1.98 2.46 -2.29
N ILE A 204 -1.23 2.16 -1.24
CA ILE A 204 -1.51 2.53 0.14
C ILE A 204 -0.68 3.77 0.46
N ARG A 205 -1.35 4.81 0.95
CA ARG A 205 -0.71 6.11 1.21
C ARG A 205 -0.85 6.57 2.65
N VAL A 206 0.17 7.26 3.14
CA VAL A 206 0.15 8.02 4.40
C VAL A 206 0.57 9.45 4.07
N GLN A 207 -0.29 10.43 4.35
CA GLN A 207 -0.06 11.84 3.99
C GLN A 207 0.34 12.02 2.51
N GLY A 208 -0.34 11.32 1.60
CA GLY A 208 -0.08 11.38 0.15
C GLY A 208 1.18 10.60 -0.31
N ARG A 209 2.01 10.09 0.60
CA ARG A 209 3.20 9.28 0.27
C ARG A 209 2.83 7.81 0.18
N GLU A 210 3.27 7.16 -0.89
CA GLU A 210 3.07 5.72 -1.08
C GLU A 210 3.99 4.92 -0.15
N VAL A 211 3.38 4.04 0.65
CA VAL A 211 4.10 3.21 1.65
C VAL A 211 4.00 1.73 1.34
N ALA A 212 3.00 1.33 0.55
CA ALA A 212 2.83 -0.03 0.08
C ALA A 212 1.94 -0.05 -1.17
N THR A 213 1.95 -1.16 -1.90
CA THR A 213 1.07 -1.40 -3.05
C THR A 213 0.40 -2.75 -2.92
N ILE A 214 -0.91 -2.80 -3.19
CA ILE A 214 -1.68 -4.04 -3.27
C ILE A 214 -1.41 -4.70 -4.62
N GLU A 215 -0.70 -5.81 -4.62
CA GLU A 215 -0.32 -6.56 -5.81
C GLU A 215 -1.35 -7.62 -6.18
N SER A 216 -2.00 -8.21 -5.18
CA SER A 216 -3.06 -9.19 -5.40
C SER A 216 -4.10 -9.16 -4.28
N VAL A 217 -5.33 -9.53 -4.62
CA VAL A 217 -6.44 -9.67 -3.68
C VAL A 217 -7.10 -11.01 -3.94
N THR A 218 -7.22 -11.84 -2.92
CA THR A 218 -8.00 -13.08 -3.00
C THR A 218 -8.96 -13.12 -1.83
N THR A 219 -10.25 -13.31 -2.12
CA THR A 219 -11.31 -13.17 -1.12
C THR A 219 -12.11 -14.47 -1.01
N TYR A 220 -12.38 -14.88 0.22
CA TYR A 220 -13.16 -16.07 0.53
C TYR A 220 -14.34 -15.73 1.44
N GLY A 221 -15.49 -16.35 1.19
CA GLY A 221 -16.64 -16.29 2.08
C GLY A 221 -16.37 -17.00 3.41
N THR A 222 -16.97 -16.48 4.47
CA THR A 222 -16.93 -17.07 5.81
C THR A 222 -18.28 -17.67 6.19
N ASP A 223 -18.45 -18.08 7.45
CA ASP A 223 -19.76 -18.53 7.94
C ASP A 223 -20.72 -17.38 8.21
N ASN A 224 -20.21 -16.15 8.32
CA ASN A 224 -20.99 -14.93 8.29
C ASN A 224 -20.94 -14.32 6.88
N PRO A 225 -22.07 -14.20 6.14
CA PRO A 225 -22.06 -13.62 4.80
C PRO A 225 -21.52 -12.19 4.76
N ASP A 226 -21.67 -11.40 5.83
CA ASP A 226 -21.20 -10.01 5.86
C ASP A 226 -19.69 -9.89 6.11
N THR A 227 -19.00 -10.99 6.41
CA THR A 227 -17.56 -11.04 6.68
C THR A 227 -16.84 -11.90 5.65
N LYS A 228 -15.77 -11.36 5.08
CA LYS A 228 -14.90 -12.08 4.14
C LYS A 228 -13.50 -12.22 4.71
N THR A 229 -12.86 -13.37 4.49
CA THR A 229 -11.42 -13.52 4.72
C THR A 229 -10.70 -13.13 3.44
N VAL A 230 -9.82 -12.13 3.52
CA VAL A 230 -9.08 -11.58 2.38
C VAL A 230 -7.60 -11.86 2.56
N PHE A 231 -6.95 -12.32 1.49
CA PHE A 231 -5.51 -12.43 1.36
C PHE A 231 -5.02 -11.33 0.43
N LEU A 232 -4.17 -10.46 0.96
CA LEU A 232 -3.58 -9.32 0.26
C LEU A 232 -2.12 -9.63 -0.03
N GLY A 233 -1.76 -9.72 -1.30
CA GLY A 233 -0.38 -9.59 -1.73
C GLY A 233 0.04 -8.13 -1.68
N LEU A 234 1.11 -7.81 -0.95
CA LEU A 234 1.57 -6.45 -0.78
C LEU A 234 3.06 -6.33 -1.08
N THR A 235 3.44 -5.24 -1.73
CA THR A 235 4.83 -4.76 -1.78
C THR A 235 4.95 -3.61 -0.79
N LEU A 236 5.74 -3.77 0.28
CA LEU A 236 5.92 -2.77 1.33
C LEU A 236 7.20 -1.96 1.09
N GLN A 237 7.17 -0.64 1.28
CA GLN A 237 8.39 0.16 1.43
C GLN A 237 8.89 0.01 2.88
N SER A 238 9.86 -0.87 3.09
CA SER A 238 10.39 -1.22 4.42
C SER A 238 11.77 -0.61 4.67
N VAL A 239 12.16 -0.51 5.93
CA VAL A 239 13.49 -0.04 6.35
C VAL A 239 14.24 -1.16 7.06
N ALA A 240 15.56 -1.20 6.89
CA ALA A 240 16.41 -2.14 7.61
C ALA A 240 16.47 -1.80 9.10
N TYR A 241 16.29 -2.82 9.94
CA TYR A 241 16.48 -2.76 11.39
C TYR A 241 17.40 -3.91 11.80
N GLY A 242 18.70 -3.62 11.89
CA GLY A 242 19.72 -4.67 12.00
C GLY A 242 19.72 -5.56 10.75
N GLU A 243 19.58 -6.87 10.93
CA GLU A 243 19.50 -7.84 9.84
C GLU A 243 18.07 -8.10 9.33
N GLN A 244 17.06 -7.44 9.92
CA GLN A 244 15.65 -7.67 9.62
C GLN A 244 15.03 -6.45 8.92
N GLN A 245 13.96 -6.67 8.14
CA GLN A 245 13.17 -5.58 7.57
C GLN A 245 12.05 -5.19 8.55
N ALA A 246 11.79 -3.90 8.66
CA ALA A 246 10.72 -3.35 9.47
C ALA A 246 9.79 -2.46 8.63
N PHE A 247 8.50 -2.53 8.94
CA PHE A 247 7.47 -1.65 8.41
C PHE A 247 6.72 -1.02 9.59
N GLY A 248 7.13 0.18 9.95
CA GLY A 248 6.69 0.83 11.19
C GLY A 248 7.23 0.14 12.43
N GLU A 249 6.35 -0.33 13.31
CA GLU A 249 6.74 -1.15 14.47
C GLU A 249 6.78 -2.65 14.16
N ALA A 250 6.19 -3.07 13.03
CA ALA A 250 6.14 -4.47 12.66
C ALA A 250 7.47 -4.89 12.01
N MET A 251 8.18 -5.82 12.65
CA MET A 251 9.21 -6.59 11.95
C MET A 251 8.54 -7.47 10.90
N VAL A 252 9.02 -7.42 9.66
CA VAL A 252 8.39 -8.12 8.53
C VAL A 252 8.72 -9.60 8.61
N ARG A 253 7.84 -10.36 9.26
CA ARG A 253 7.94 -11.81 9.45
C ARG A 253 6.54 -12.44 9.52
N PRO A 254 6.40 -13.75 9.23
CA PRO A 254 5.15 -14.46 9.47
C PRO A 254 4.67 -14.31 10.92
N GLY A 255 3.37 -14.12 11.11
CA GLY A 255 2.73 -13.88 12.40
C GLY A 255 2.70 -12.42 12.87
N ALA A 256 3.42 -11.51 12.20
CA ALA A 256 3.40 -10.10 12.57
C ALA A 256 2.10 -9.43 12.07
N SER A 257 1.52 -8.57 12.91
CA SER A 257 0.33 -7.79 12.55
C SER A 257 0.71 -6.55 11.76
N LEU A 258 -0.11 -6.23 10.75
CA LEU A 258 -0.02 -5.01 9.97
C LEU A 258 -1.34 -4.24 10.06
N SER A 259 -1.21 -2.91 10.06
CA SER A 259 -2.33 -1.98 10.04
C SER A 259 -2.14 -1.03 8.86
N LEU A 260 -3.03 -1.11 7.87
CA LEU A 260 -2.89 -0.41 6.60
C LEU A 260 -4.07 0.54 6.43
N PRO A 261 -3.84 1.86 6.34
CA PRO A 261 -4.90 2.82 6.06
C PRO A 261 -5.36 2.66 4.61
N THR A 262 -6.66 2.72 4.41
CA THR A 262 -7.30 2.85 3.11
C THR A 262 -8.18 4.10 3.12
N GLU A 263 -8.74 4.48 1.98
CA GLU A 263 -9.61 5.66 1.89
C GLU A 263 -10.85 5.55 2.81
N ASP A 264 -11.29 4.33 3.11
CA ASP A 264 -12.52 4.05 3.85
C ASP A 264 -12.29 3.56 5.28
N GLY A 265 -11.04 3.42 5.71
CA GLY A 265 -10.75 2.96 7.06
C GLY A 265 -9.40 2.28 7.20
N LEU A 266 -9.35 1.26 8.06
CA LEU A 266 -8.11 0.64 8.49
C LEU A 266 -8.21 -0.88 8.35
N ILE A 267 -7.35 -1.44 7.51
CA ILE A 267 -7.21 -2.90 7.38
C ILE A 267 -6.25 -3.37 8.46
N LYS A 268 -6.71 -4.27 9.33
CA LYS A 268 -5.88 -4.99 10.27
C LYS A 268 -5.74 -6.43 9.82
N GLY A 269 -4.50 -6.88 9.63
CA GLY A 269 -4.22 -8.24 9.19
C GLY A 269 -2.93 -8.80 9.76
N GLU A 270 -2.66 -10.06 9.46
CA GLU A 270 -1.49 -10.80 9.89
C GLU A 270 -0.67 -11.24 8.68
N ILE A 271 0.65 -11.03 8.71
CA ILE A 271 1.55 -11.54 7.69
C ILE A 271 1.57 -13.07 7.78
N THR A 272 1.15 -13.73 6.70
CA THR A 272 1.18 -15.19 6.57
C THR A 272 2.39 -15.67 5.79
N ARG A 273 2.98 -14.80 4.96
CA ARG A 273 4.14 -15.11 4.11
C ARG A 273 4.96 -13.86 3.84
N VAL A 274 6.28 -14.02 3.74
CA VAL A 274 7.25 -12.99 3.33
C VAL A 274 7.97 -13.48 2.07
N GLY A 275 8.41 -12.55 1.22
CA GLY A 275 9.10 -12.81 -0.04
C GLY A 275 8.17 -13.30 -1.15
N ALA A 276 6.89 -12.94 -1.08
CA ALA A 276 5.92 -13.20 -2.14
C ALA A 276 4.67 -12.35 -1.96
N THR A 277 4.03 -12.03 -3.08
CA THR A 277 2.76 -11.30 -3.16
C THR A 277 1.57 -12.21 -3.48
N THR A 278 1.76 -13.53 -3.45
CA THR A 278 0.69 -14.51 -3.71
C THR A 278 0.69 -15.59 -2.65
N GLN A 279 -0.50 -16.11 -2.33
CA GLN A 279 -0.65 -17.22 -1.39
C GLN A 279 0.17 -18.45 -1.83
N ARG A 280 0.54 -19.29 -0.86
CA ARG A 280 1.32 -20.51 -1.13
C ARG A 280 0.55 -21.49 -2.02
N GLY A 281 1.28 -22.20 -2.88
CA GLY A 281 0.74 -23.25 -3.74
C GLY A 281 0.24 -22.75 -5.09
N GLN A 282 0.16 -23.65 -6.05
CA GLN A 282 -0.34 -23.37 -7.40
C GLN A 282 -1.87 -23.40 -7.41
N PRO A 283 -2.54 -22.40 -8.02
CA PRO A 283 -3.99 -22.44 -8.21
C PRO A 283 -4.39 -23.66 -9.04
N ALA A 284 -5.39 -24.39 -8.58
CA ALA A 284 -5.96 -25.53 -9.29
C ALA A 284 -7.46 -25.64 -8.99
N THR A 285 -8.11 -26.62 -9.60
CA THR A 285 -9.53 -26.89 -9.38
C THR A 285 -9.74 -28.37 -9.10
N ARG A 286 -10.57 -28.70 -8.11
CA ARG A 286 -10.83 -30.09 -7.70
C ARG A 286 -12.33 -30.34 -7.55
N ASP A 287 -12.78 -31.49 -8.02
CA ASP A 287 -14.14 -31.96 -7.76
C ASP A 287 -14.19 -32.69 -6.42
N VAL A 288 -14.97 -32.14 -5.49
CA VAL A 288 -15.05 -32.60 -4.11
C VAL A 288 -16.49 -32.97 -3.79
N LYS A 289 -16.67 -34.17 -3.26
CA LYS A 289 -17.96 -34.65 -2.76
C LYS A 289 -18.08 -34.24 -1.29
N LEU A 290 -19.14 -33.48 -1.00
CA LEU A 290 -19.44 -32.88 0.29
C LEU A 290 -20.77 -33.41 0.81
N GLN A 291 -20.92 -33.46 2.14
CA GLN A 291 -22.13 -33.94 2.80
C GLN A 291 -22.57 -33.00 3.92
N LEU A 292 -23.87 -32.74 3.96
CA LEU A 292 -24.58 -32.21 5.12
C LEU A 292 -25.43 -33.34 5.68
N SER A 293 -25.36 -33.57 6.98
CA SER A 293 -26.09 -34.66 7.62
C SER A 293 -27.22 -34.11 8.49
N ASN A 294 -28.37 -34.79 8.49
CA ASN A 294 -29.51 -34.50 9.36
C ASN A 294 -29.99 -33.04 9.29
N VAL A 295 -30.09 -32.48 8.08
CA VAL A 295 -30.56 -31.10 7.86
C VAL A 295 -32.06 -31.03 7.62
N SER A 296 -32.68 -29.88 7.91
CA SER A 296 -34.10 -29.67 7.63
C SER A 296 -34.39 -29.69 6.12
N PRO A 297 -35.61 -30.07 5.69
CA PRO A 297 -35.99 -29.99 4.28
C PRO A 297 -35.83 -28.60 3.67
N LEU A 298 -36.00 -27.53 4.46
CA LEU A 298 -35.80 -26.16 3.99
C LEU A 298 -34.35 -25.90 3.58
N LEU A 299 -33.38 -26.31 4.41
CA LEU A 299 -31.96 -26.20 4.07
C LEU A 299 -31.56 -27.19 2.96
N ALA A 300 -32.11 -28.39 2.96
CA ALA A 300 -31.82 -29.37 1.92
C ALA A 300 -32.26 -28.90 0.53
N ASN A 301 -33.43 -28.27 0.45
CA ASN A 301 -33.98 -27.74 -0.78
C ASN A 301 -33.33 -26.41 -1.21
N SER A 302 -32.69 -25.68 -0.29
CA SER A 302 -32.01 -24.44 -0.63
C SER A 302 -30.70 -24.66 -1.41
N ILE A 303 -30.11 -25.86 -1.37
CA ILE A 303 -28.87 -26.17 -2.09
C ILE A 303 -29.21 -26.76 -3.45
N SER A 304 -28.78 -26.14 -4.54
CA SER A 304 -29.08 -26.60 -5.91
C SER A 304 -27.84 -26.59 -6.81
N PRO A 305 -27.80 -27.44 -7.86
CA PRO A 305 -26.78 -27.32 -8.90
C PRO A 305 -26.76 -25.91 -9.51
N GLY A 306 -25.57 -25.43 -9.86
CA GLY A 306 -25.35 -24.10 -10.42
C GLY A 306 -25.05 -23.01 -9.39
N MET A 307 -25.29 -23.26 -8.10
CA MET A 307 -24.92 -22.33 -7.03
C MET A 307 -23.41 -22.14 -6.95
N THR A 308 -22.98 -20.91 -6.69
CA THR A 308 -21.57 -20.54 -6.64
C THR A 308 -21.25 -19.72 -5.40
N GLU A 309 -20.09 -19.99 -4.83
CA GLU A 309 -19.39 -18.97 -4.06
C GLU A 309 -18.51 -18.18 -5.01
N SER A 310 -18.73 -16.86 -5.07
CA SER A 310 -17.97 -15.98 -5.95
C SER A 310 -17.77 -14.60 -5.35
N PHE A 311 -16.60 -14.02 -5.57
CA PHE A 311 -16.28 -12.67 -5.15
C PHE A 311 -15.43 -11.98 -6.22
N GLY A 312 -15.73 -10.71 -6.54
CA GLY A 312 -14.96 -9.97 -7.55
C GLY A 312 -14.92 -10.59 -8.95
N GLY A 313 -15.89 -11.44 -9.30
CA GLY A 313 -15.91 -12.19 -10.56
C GLY A 313 -15.16 -13.52 -10.53
N GLU A 314 -14.41 -13.82 -9.46
CA GLU A 314 -13.75 -15.10 -9.24
C GLU A 314 -14.71 -16.10 -8.60
N THR A 315 -14.77 -17.32 -9.14
CA THR A 315 -15.55 -18.42 -8.56
C THR A 315 -14.66 -19.26 -7.64
N VAL A 316 -14.98 -19.28 -6.35
CA VAL A 316 -14.27 -20.07 -5.33
C VAL A 316 -14.83 -21.48 -5.25
N ALA A 317 -16.15 -21.64 -5.42
CA ALA A 317 -16.80 -22.93 -5.43
C ALA A 317 -18.01 -22.93 -6.37
N ARG A 318 -18.28 -24.06 -7.03
CA ARG A 318 -19.50 -24.26 -7.82
C ARG A 318 -20.12 -25.61 -7.53
N VAL A 319 -21.38 -25.64 -7.12
CA VAL A 319 -22.14 -26.88 -6.93
C VAL A 319 -22.54 -27.43 -8.30
N SER A 320 -22.13 -28.65 -8.63
CA SER A 320 -22.40 -29.28 -9.93
C SER A 320 -23.48 -30.36 -9.87
N ALA A 321 -23.62 -31.07 -8.75
CA ALA A 321 -24.60 -32.12 -8.57
C ALA A 321 -25.08 -32.17 -7.11
N VAL A 322 -26.36 -32.48 -6.88
CA VAL A 322 -26.94 -32.59 -5.54
C VAL A 322 -27.84 -33.83 -5.47
N GLN A 323 -27.68 -34.61 -4.40
CA GLN A 323 -28.47 -35.80 -4.06
C GLN A 323 -29.02 -35.62 -2.65
N ARG A 324 -30.29 -35.99 -2.45
CA ARG A 324 -30.98 -35.86 -1.17
C ARG A 324 -31.61 -37.18 -0.80
N GLN A 325 -31.43 -37.59 0.44
CA GLN A 325 -32.01 -38.80 1.00
C GLN A 325 -32.50 -38.47 2.40
N ASN A 326 -33.52 -39.19 2.90
CA ASN A 326 -33.92 -39.02 4.29
C ASN A 326 -32.75 -39.41 5.21
N ALA A 327 -32.53 -38.63 6.26
CA ALA A 327 -31.36 -38.78 7.12
C ALA A 327 -31.41 -40.11 7.87
N THR A 328 -30.25 -40.62 8.28
CA THR A 328 -30.18 -41.81 9.13
C THR A 328 -30.06 -41.42 10.60
N ILE A 329 -30.89 -42.02 11.46
CA ILE A 329 -30.82 -41.87 12.91
C ILE A 329 -30.54 -43.20 13.59
N VAL A 330 -29.73 -43.14 14.64
CA VAL A 330 -29.46 -44.28 15.52
C VAL A 330 -30.29 -44.09 16.79
N THR A 331 -31.18 -45.02 17.08
CA THR A 331 -32.02 -45.01 18.28
C THR A 331 -31.66 -46.17 19.20
N ARG A 332 -31.86 -45.99 20.51
CA ARG A 332 -31.70 -47.05 21.52
C ARG A 332 -33.07 -47.48 22.04
N GLY A 333 -33.35 -48.79 22.00
CA GLY A 333 -34.55 -49.40 22.55
C GLY A 333 -34.58 -49.42 24.08
N GLN A 334 -35.74 -49.73 24.66
CA GLN A 334 -35.90 -49.86 26.12
C GLN A 334 -35.12 -51.04 26.72
N ASP A 335 -34.81 -52.03 25.89
CA ASP A 335 -33.95 -53.19 26.14
C ASP A 335 -32.45 -52.89 26.00
N GLY A 336 -32.09 -51.69 25.52
CA GLY A 336 -30.72 -51.29 25.26
C GLY A 336 -30.21 -51.64 23.86
N GLU A 337 -31.02 -52.27 22.99
CA GLU A 337 -30.65 -52.56 21.61
C GLU A 337 -30.52 -51.29 20.77
N ILE A 338 -29.59 -51.28 19.81
CA ILE A 338 -29.33 -50.15 18.91
C ILE A 338 -29.98 -50.43 17.56
N TYR A 339 -30.81 -49.50 17.08
CA TYR A 339 -31.48 -49.58 15.79
C TYR A 339 -31.08 -48.42 14.90
N GLU A 340 -30.79 -48.73 13.63
CA GLU A 340 -30.67 -47.74 12.57
C GLU A 340 -32.03 -47.54 11.91
N ARG A 341 -32.50 -46.29 11.85
CA ARG A 341 -33.78 -45.93 11.25
C ARG A 341 -33.63 -44.69 10.38
N THR A 342 -34.53 -44.54 9.42
CA THR A 342 -34.64 -43.33 8.62
C THR A 342 -35.39 -42.25 9.40
N HIS A 343 -34.86 -41.03 9.41
CA HIS A 343 -35.50 -39.86 9.96
C HIS A 343 -36.73 -39.49 9.09
N PRO A 344 -37.90 -39.20 9.68
CA PRO A 344 -39.13 -38.97 8.91
C PRO A 344 -39.15 -37.64 8.14
N ILE A 345 -38.34 -36.65 8.57
CA ILE A 345 -38.36 -35.28 8.04
C ILE A 345 -36.99 -34.84 7.51
N ASN A 346 -35.99 -34.75 8.38
CA ASN A 346 -34.63 -34.34 8.03
C ASN A 346 -33.98 -35.24 6.96
N GLN A 347 -33.07 -34.63 6.22
CA GLN A 347 -32.40 -35.21 5.06
C GLN A 347 -30.89 -35.14 5.20
N ASP A 348 -30.21 -36.12 4.61
CA ASP A 348 -28.80 -36.05 4.28
C ASP A 348 -28.68 -35.51 2.84
N VAL A 349 -27.84 -34.50 2.67
CA VAL A 349 -27.57 -33.87 1.38
C VAL A 349 -26.14 -34.16 0.99
N THR A 350 -25.98 -34.88 -0.12
CA THR A 350 -24.68 -35.17 -0.71
C THR A 350 -24.55 -34.40 -2.01
N PHE A 351 -23.49 -33.61 -2.18
CA PHE A 351 -23.31 -32.81 -3.38
C PHE A 351 -21.86 -32.81 -3.85
N THR A 352 -21.66 -32.63 -5.15
CA THR A 352 -20.34 -32.41 -5.74
C THR A 352 -20.16 -30.92 -5.95
N ALA A 353 -19.03 -30.40 -5.50
CA ALA A 353 -18.62 -29.03 -5.72
C ALA A 353 -17.25 -29.00 -6.39
N ASN A 354 -17.15 -28.17 -7.43
CA ASN A 354 -15.89 -27.82 -8.06
C ASN A 354 -15.27 -26.68 -7.26
N LEU A 355 -14.17 -26.95 -6.55
CA LEU A 355 -13.52 -26.02 -5.63
C LEU A 355 -12.25 -25.43 -6.26
N SER A 356 -12.07 -24.11 -6.14
CA SER A 356 -10.80 -23.44 -6.39
C SER A 356 -9.87 -23.68 -5.22
N VAL A 357 -8.80 -24.44 -5.46
CA VAL A 357 -7.86 -24.91 -4.43
C VAL A 357 -6.45 -24.43 -4.73
N ARG A 358 -5.55 -24.58 -3.75
CA ARG A 358 -4.12 -24.40 -3.95
C ARG A 358 -3.38 -25.69 -3.68
N GLU A 359 -2.59 -26.13 -4.64
CA GLU A 359 -1.74 -27.32 -4.53
C GLU A 359 -0.36 -26.92 -4.00
N THR A 360 0.02 -27.51 -2.89
CA THR A 360 1.33 -27.31 -2.23
C THR A 360 2.06 -28.65 -2.18
N ASP A 361 3.36 -28.60 -1.89
CA ASP A 361 4.17 -29.81 -1.66
C ASP A 361 3.65 -30.67 -0.49
N THR A 362 2.87 -30.05 0.41
CA THR A 362 2.26 -30.71 1.58
C THR A 362 0.82 -31.19 1.34
N GLY A 363 0.26 -30.95 0.16
CA GLY A 363 -1.10 -31.34 -0.20
C GLY A 363 -1.97 -30.20 -0.71
N VAL A 364 -3.25 -30.51 -0.90
CA VAL A 364 -4.25 -29.58 -1.43
C VAL A 364 -4.88 -28.77 -0.29
N THR A 365 -5.03 -27.46 -0.50
CA THR A 365 -5.67 -26.55 0.45
C THR A 365 -6.86 -25.83 -0.20
N PHE A 366 -7.92 -25.62 0.55
CA PHE A 366 -9.07 -24.81 0.17
C PHE A 366 -9.24 -23.72 1.22
N LYS A 367 -9.26 -22.44 0.82
CA LYS A 367 -9.32 -21.29 1.73
C LYS A 367 -8.27 -21.35 2.86
N ASP A 368 -7.03 -21.68 2.50
CA ASP A 368 -5.89 -21.82 3.43
C ASP A 368 -6.04 -22.95 4.48
N GLN A 369 -6.94 -23.90 4.24
CA GLN A 369 -7.11 -25.09 5.08
C GLN A 369 -6.87 -26.36 4.28
N THR A 370 -6.17 -27.33 4.86
CA THR A 370 -5.93 -28.63 4.22
C THR A 370 -7.25 -29.32 3.89
N LEU A 371 -7.40 -29.71 2.63
CA LEU A 371 -8.57 -30.41 2.13
C LEU A 371 -8.37 -31.91 2.31
N GLN A 372 -9.08 -32.49 3.28
CA GLN A 372 -9.00 -33.91 3.62
C GLN A 372 -10.40 -34.46 3.93
N GLN A 373 -10.59 -35.75 3.73
CA GLN A 373 -11.81 -36.44 4.13
C GLN A 373 -12.09 -36.26 5.63
N GLY A 374 -13.35 -36.04 5.98
CA GLY A 374 -13.81 -35.74 7.34
C GLY A 374 -13.69 -34.27 7.73
N ARG A 375 -12.99 -33.42 6.95
CA ARG A 375 -12.91 -31.98 7.24
C ARG A 375 -14.21 -31.28 6.87
N VAL A 376 -14.58 -30.28 7.66
CA VAL A 376 -15.72 -29.40 7.38
C VAL A 376 -15.22 -28.21 6.59
N VAL A 377 -15.86 -27.91 5.46
CA VAL A 377 -15.63 -26.72 4.66
C VAL A 377 -16.84 -25.79 4.73
N THR A 378 -16.59 -24.48 4.76
CA THR A 378 -17.63 -23.46 4.70
C THR A 378 -17.77 -22.95 3.27
N LEU A 379 -18.99 -22.97 2.73
CA LEU A 379 -19.34 -22.42 1.43
C LEU A 379 -20.39 -21.32 1.60
N ASP A 380 -20.10 -20.14 1.08
CA ASP A 380 -21.02 -19.00 0.99
C ASP A 380 -21.63 -18.98 -0.42
N LEU A 381 -22.78 -19.64 -0.59
CA LEU A 381 -23.41 -19.84 -1.91
C LEU A 381 -24.32 -18.66 -2.31
N GLY A 382 -24.13 -17.50 -1.69
CA GLY A 382 -24.87 -16.26 -1.95
C GLY A 382 -26.24 -16.21 -1.28
N THR A 383 -27.09 -17.24 -1.46
CA THR A 383 -28.41 -17.31 -0.79
C THR A 383 -28.38 -18.11 0.51
N VAL A 384 -27.32 -18.92 0.71
CA VAL A 384 -27.17 -19.78 1.88
C VAL A 384 -25.69 -20.00 2.17
N THR A 385 -25.34 -19.96 3.45
CA THR A 385 -24.02 -20.34 3.94
C THR A 385 -24.10 -21.71 4.60
N ILE A 386 -23.25 -22.65 4.17
CA ILE A 386 -23.29 -24.05 4.61
C ILE A 386 -21.93 -24.51 5.12
N LYS A 387 -21.95 -25.40 6.13
CA LYS A 387 -20.78 -26.10 6.66
C LYS A 387 -20.89 -27.58 6.30
N ALA A 388 -20.18 -28.03 5.27
CA ALA A 388 -20.31 -29.39 4.73
C ALA A 388 -19.05 -30.22 4.98
N THR A 389 -19.22 -31.51 5.25
CA THR A 389 -18.11 -32.44 5.49
C THR A 389 -17.60 -33.01 4.17
N VAL A 390 -16.29 -33.01 3.96
CA VAL A 390 -15.64 -33.66 2.84
C VAL A 390 -15.74 -35.17 3.01
N ILE A 391 -16.44 -35.85 2.09
CA ILE A 391 -16.60 -37.31 2.14
C ILE A 391 -15.71 -38.03 1.12
N SER A 392 -15.32 -37.36 0.03
CA SER A 392 -14.30 -37.86 -0.91
C SER A 392 -13.86 -36.75 -1.87
N GLY A 393 -12.61 -36.75 -2.32
CA GLY A 393 -12.19 -35.94 -3.47
C GLY A 393 -10.69 -35.92 -3.70
N TYR A 394 -10.22 -36.49 -4.82
CA TYR A 394 -8.88 -36.27 -5.40
C TYR A 394 -8.87 -36.44 -6.93
N ARG A 395 -10.01 -36.36 -7.61
CA ARG A 395 -10.03 -36.41 -9.08
C ARG A 395 -9.97 -35.01 -9.64
#